data_AF-A0A0P9J5V0-F1
#
_entry.id   AF-A0A0P9J5V0-F1
#
_cell.length_a   1.000
_cell.length_b   1.000
_cell.length_c   1.000
_cell.angle_alpha   90.00
_cell.angle_beta   90.00
_cell.angle_gamma   90.00
#
_symmetry.space_group_name_H-M   'P 1'
#
loop_
_entity.id
_entity.type
_entity.pdbx_description
1 polymer ?
#
loop_
_entity_poly.entity_id
_entity_poly.type
_entity_poly.pdbx_seq_one_letter_code
_entity_poly.pdbx_strand_id
1 'polypeptide(L)'
;MIFSVIRPVIRASAYLLWLGSIIANYQVQALPAQTVIQQLVVSGSRAMEDKVLRLIEEAMEADEGSLSKGQNLDWDSIAVVTFMSLADEHLGKSLSANRLNACKSVDDVISLVTE
;
A
#
# COMPACT_ATOMS: atom_id res chain seq x y z
N MET A 1 -15.73 -34.00 -33.69
CA MET A 1 -14.50 -34.80 -33.90
C MET A 1 -13.82 -34.28 -35.17
N ILE A 2 -12.72 -33.55 -35.05
CA ILE A 2 -11.89 -33.16 -36.19
C ILE A 2 -10.43 -33.39 -35.78
N PHE A 3 -9.86 -34.43 -36.36
CA PHE A 3 -8.44 -34.71 -36.43
C PHE A 3 -7.84 -33.88 -37.59
N SER A 4 -6.52 -33.67 -37.51
CA SER A 4 -5.59 -33.49 -38.64
C SER A 4 -5.33 -32.06 -39.12
N VAL A 5 -4.15 -31.53 -38.77
CA VAL A 5 -3.24 -30.85 -39.72
C VAL A 5 -1.77 -31.03 -39.23
N ILE A 6 -1.12 -32.04 -39.81
CA ILE A 6 0.20 -31.99 -40.50
C ILE A 6 1.46 -31.58 -39.68
N ARG A 7 2.36 -32.56 -39.51
CA ARG A 7 3.80 -32.39 -39.22
C ARG A 7 4.54 -31.79 -40.44
N PRO A 8 5.71 -31.15 -40.23
CA PRO A 8 6.94 -31.77 -40.76
C PRO A 8 8.09 -31.68 -39.72
N VAL A 9 8.83 -32.74 -39.34
CA VAL A 9 9.87 -33.46 -40.13
C VAL A 9 10.84 -32.40 -40.70
N ILE A 10 12.09 -32.23 -40.24
CA ILE A 10 13.29 -32.98 -40.67
C ILE A 10 14.54 -32.53 -39.85
N ARG A 11 15.36 -33.52 -39.46
CA ARG A 11 16.84 -33.57 -39.21
C ARG A 11 17.51 -32.44 -38.43
N ALA A 12 18.15 -32.80 -37.32
CA ALA A 12 19.55 -33.31 -37.31
C ALA A 12 19.93 -33.57 -35.84
N SER A 13 20.01 -34.84 -35.43
CA SER A 13 21.28 -35.58 -35.30
C SER A 13 22.36 -34.87 -34.47
N ALA A 14 22.69 -35.52 -33.35
CA ALA A 14 23.99 -35.50 -32.66
C ALA A 14 24.23 -34.55 -31.47
N TYR A 15 23.20 -34.09 -30.75
CA TYR A 15 23.40 -33.45 -29.43
C TYR A 15 22.57 -34.06 -28.28
N LEU A 16 21.95 -35.23 -28.50
CA LEU A 16 20.97 -35.84 -27.59
C LEU A 16 21.56 -36.69 -26.43
N LEU A 17 22.88 -36.67 -26.17
CA LEU A 17 23.48 -37.46 -25.09
C LEU A 17 24.32 -36.67 -24.06
N TRP A 18 24.53 -35.36 -24.25
CA TRP A 18 25.31 -34.54 -23.30
C TRP A 18 24.49 -33.51 -22.48
N LEU A 19 23.22 -33.29 -22.80
CA LEU A 19 22.36 -32.36 -22.08
C LEU A 19 21.29 -33.07 -21.23
N GLY A 20 21.56 -34.30 -20.79
CA GLY A 20 20.67 -35.07 -19.92
C GLY A 20 20.69 -34.69 -18.44
N SER A 21 21.56 -33.75 -18.02
CA SER A 21 21.78 -33.46 -16.59
C SER A 21 21.40 -32.05 -16.13
N ILE A 22 20.94 -31.16 -17.01
CA ILE A 22 20.66 -29.75 -16.64
C ILE A 22 19.15 -29.41 -16.64
N ILE A 23 18.25 -30.34 -17.01
CA ILE A 23 16.80 -30.07 -17.11
C ILE A 23 15.97 -30.77 -16.03
N ALA A 24 16.60 -31.18 -14.91
CA ALA A 24 15.91 -31.92 -13.85
C ALA A 24 15.56 -31.10 -12.61
N ASN A 25 15.85 -29.80 -12.56
CA ASN A 25 15.58 -29.04 -11.33
C ASN A 25 15.36 -27.54 -11.56
N TYR A 26 14.39 -27.20 -12.40
CA TYR A 26 13.78 -25.88 -12.37
C TYR A 26 12.37 -26.04 -11.79
N GLN A 27 12.31 -26.17 -10.46
CA GLN A 27 11.06 -26.01 -9.73
C GLN A 27 10.58 -24.58 -10.00
N VAL A 28 9.61 -24.45 -10.88
CA VAL A 28 8.81 -23.24 -11.02
C VAL A 28 8.11 -23.06 -9.67
N GLN A 29 8.69 -22.22 -8.81
CA GLN A 29 8.00 -21.71 -7.64
C GLN A 29 6.80 -20.91 -8.16
N ALA A 30 5.64 -21.55 -8.23
CA ALA A 30 4.38 -20.86 -8.34
C ALA A 30 4.25 -19.97 -7.09
N LEU A 31 4.38 -18.65 -7.30
CA LEU A 31 4.02 -17.66 -6.29
C LEU A 31 2.55 -17.91 -5.89
N PRO A 32 2.24 -18.13 -4.60
CA PRO A 32 0.86 -18.30 -4.18
C PRO A 32 0.10 -16.99 -4.49
N ALA A 33 -1.03 -17.08 -5.18
CA ALA A 33 -1.90 -15.96 -5.56
C ALA A 33 -2.39 -15.10 -4.35
N GLN A 34 -2.02 -15.48 -3.13
CA GLN A 34 -2.33 -14.80 -1.88
C GLN A 34 -1.51 -13.50 -1.68
N THR A 35 -0.33 -13.37 -2.30
CA THR A 35 0.54 -12.19 -2.09
C THR A 35 0.00 -10.90 -2.74
N VAL A 36 -0.70 -11.01 -3.88
CA VAL A 36 -1.12 -9.82 -4.64
C VAL A 36 -2.26 -9.07 -3.92
N ILE A 37 -3.22 -9.81 -3.33
CA ILE A 37 -4.36 -9.21 -2.64
C ILE A 37 -3.89 -8.49 -1.36
N GLN A 38 -2.92 -9.06 -0.66
CA GLN A 38 -2.39 -8.46 0.57
C GLN A 38 -1.61 -7.17 0.29
N GLN A 39 -0.91 -7.10 -0.85
CA GLN A 39 -0.15 -5.91 -1.23
C GLN A 39 -1.06 -4.75 -1.66
N LEU A 40 -2.20 -5.03 -2.31
CA LEU A 40 -3.17 -4.00 -2.74
C LEU A 40 -3.91 -3.38 -1.54
N VAL A 41 -4.35 -4.19 -0.57
CA VAL A 41 -5.00 -3.70 0.67
C VAL A 41 -4.04 -2.85 1.50
N VAL A 42 -2.79 -3.32 1.67
CA VAL A 42 -1.77 -2.61 2.44
C VAL A 42 -1.32 -1.31 1.74
N SER A 43 -1.42 -1.22 0.41
CA SER A 43 -1.11 0.02 -0.32
C SER A 43 -2.22 1.06 -0.17
N GLY A 44 -3.48 0.62 -0.07
CA GLY A 44 -4.63 1.51 0.14
C GLY A 44 -4.64 2.16 1.53
N SER A 45 -4.30 1.41 2.59
CA SER A 45 -4.25 1.96 3.95
C SER A 45 -3.15 3.00 4.11
N ARG A 46 -1.94 2.72 3.59
CA ARG A 46 -0.83 3.67 3.62
C ARG A 46 -1.15 4.98 2.91
N ALA A 47 -1.83 4.91 1.76
CA ALA A 47 -2.21 6.13 1.03
C ALA A 47 -3.19 7.02 1.80
N MET A 48 -4.04 6.45 2.66
CA MET A 48 -4.91 7.24 3.54
C MET A 48 -4.12 7.82 4.71
N GLU A 49 -3.29 7.00 5.36
CA GLU A 49 -2.43 7.43 6.47
C GLU A 49 -1.52 8.60 6.05
N ASP A 50 -0.91 8.51 4.87
CA ASP A 50 0.00 9.52 4.34
C ASP A 50 -0.76 10.82 3.98
N LYS A 51 -2.03 10.73 3.58
CA LYS A 51 -2.90 11.91 3.42
C LYS A 51 -3.17 12.57 4.77
N VAL A 52 -3.52 11.80 5.78
CA VAL A 52 -3.80 12.33 7.13
C VAL A 52 -2.56 13.06 7.67
N LEU A 53 -1.38 12.46 7.53
CA LEU A 53 -0.11 13.10 7.91
C LEU A 53 0.08 14.47 7.27
N ARG A 54 -0.10 14.57 5.95
CA ARG A 54 0.02 15.84 5.23
C ARG A 54 -0.97 16.89 5.72
N LEU A 55 -2.22 16.50 5.97
CA LEU A 55 -3.23 17.42 6.50
C LEU A 55 -2.89 17.91 7.90
N ILE A 56 -2.26 17.07 8.74
CA ILE A 56 -1.78 17.50 10.06
C ILE A 56 -0.59 18.45 9.92
N GLU A 57 0.37 18.14 9.05
CA GLU A 57 1.51 19.02 8.77
C GLU A 57 1.04 20.39 8.28
N GLU A 58 0.09 20.42 7.35
CA GLU A 58 -0.53 21.65 6.85
C GLU A 58 -1.27 22.42 7.96
N ALA A 59 -2.05 21.71 8.79
CA ALA A 59 -2.75 22.33 9.91
C ALA A 59 -1.82 22.94 10.98
N MET A 60 -0.63 22.36 11.15
CA MET A 60 0.39 22.82 12.07
C MET A 60 1.38 23.82 11.45
N GLU A 61 1.20 24.17 10.17
CA GLU A 61 2.17 24.96 9.40
C GLU A 61 3.60 24.36 9.48
N ALA A 62 3.69 23.03 9.54
CA ALA A 62 4.94 22.28 9.61
C ALA A 62 5.41 21.88 8.20
N ASP A 63 6.72 21.65 8.05
CA ASP A 63 7.29 21.15 6.81
C ASP A 63 6.81 19.73 6.48
N GLU A 64 6.63 19.44 5.19
CA GLU A 64 6.27 18.08 4.73
C GLU A 64 7.33 17.05 5.13
N GLY A 65 6.88 15.96 5.77
CA GLY A 65 7.76 14.92 6.30
C GLY A 65 8.45 15.29 7.62
N SER A 66 8.09 16.43 8.23
CA SER A 66 8.49 16.77 9.60
C SER A 66 7.80 15.85 10.61
N LEU A 67 6.60 15.37 10.28
CA LEU A 67 5.82 14.51 11.14
C LEU A 67 5.95 13.03 10.76
N SER A 68 6.12 12.17 11.76
CA SER A 68 6.21 10.71 11.63
C SER A 68 5.07 10.00 12.36
N LYS A 69 4.67 8.82 11.85
CA LYS A 69 3.73 7.92 12.54
C LYS A 69 4.27 7.57 13.93
N GLY A 70 3.37 7.45 14.91
CA GLY A 70 3.70 7.11 16.29
C GLY A 70 4.33 8.23 17.14
N GLN A 71 4.64 9.39 16.56
CA GLN A 71 5.14 10.50 17.36
C GLN A 71 4.01 11.21 18.11
N ASN A 72 4.38 11.90 19.19
CA ASN A 72 3.49 12.75 19.94
C ASN A 72 3.25 14.07 19.18
N LEU A 73 1.99 14.46 19.11
CA LEU A 73 1.49 15.69 18.51
C LEU A 73 1.18 16.69 19.61
N ASP A 74 1.83 17.86 19.55
CA ASP A 74 1.60 18.97 20.48
C ASP A 74 0.97 20.14 19.73
N TRP A 75 -0.18 19.87 19.10
CA TRP A 75 -0.93 20.88 18.35
C TRP A 75 -1.82 21.75 19.25
N ASP A 76 -1.88 23.03 18.92
CA ASP A 76 -2.75 23.98 19.59
C ASP A 76 -4.21 23.90 19.10
N SER A 77 -5.11 24.57 19.83
CA SER A 77 -6.53 24.65 19.47
C SER A 77 -6.78 25.21 18.06
N ILE A 78 -5.84 26.02 17.54
CA ILE A 78 -5.89 26.55 16.16
C ILE A 78 -5.65 25.42 15.17
N ALA A 79 -4.58 24.65 15.32
CA ALA A 79 -4.26 23.52 14.46
C ALA A 79 -5.36 22.45 14.48
N VAL A 80 -6.01 22.23 15.63
CA VAL A 80 -7.19 21.35 15.72
C VAL A 80 -8.35 21.85 14.84
N VAL A 81 -8.68 23.14 14.89
CA VAL A 81 -9.78 23.72 14.10
C VAL A 81 -9.43 23.78 12.61
N THR A 82 -8.17 24.07 12.27
CA THR A 82 -7.67 24.01 10.89
C THR A 82 -7.78 22.59 10.35
N PHE A 83 -7.32 21.59 11.10
CA PHE A 83 -7.42 20.19 10.72
C PHE A 83 -8.87 19.73 10.56
N MET A 84 -9.80 20.18 11.40
CA MET A 84 -11.23 19.87 11.24
C MET A 84 -11.76 20.31 9.86
N SER A 85 -11.38 21.51 9.42
CA SER A 85 -11.80 22.06 8.13
C SER A 85 -11.17 21.29 6.98
N LEU A 86 -9.87 20.98 7.08
CA LEU A 86 -9.15 20.18 6.10
C LEU A 86 -9.67 18.73 6.01
N ALA A 87 -10.03 18.11 7.14
CA ALA A 87 -10.60 16.78 7.17
C ALA A 87 -12.00 16.72 6.54
N ASP A 88 -12.82 17.74 6.78
CA ASP A 88 -14.14 17.85 6.15
C ASP A 88 -14.02 18.01 4.62
N GLU A 89 -13.08 18.83 4.14
CA GLU A 89 -12.85 19.08 2.72
C GLU A 89 -12.17 17.90 1.98
N HIS A 90 -11.08 17.37 2.53
CA HIS A 90 -10.24 16.38 1.84
C HIS A 90 -10.69 14.93 2.08
N LEU A 91 -11.22 14.64 3.27
CA LEU A 91 -11.63 13.29 3.68
C LEU A 91 -13.15 13.13 3.65
N GLY A 92 -13.92 14.21 3.55
CA GLY A 92 -15.38 14.18 3.65
C GLY A 92 -15.86 13.73 5.03
N LYS A 93 -15.02 13.89 6.08
CA LYS A 93 -15.32 13.47 7.45
C LYS A 93 -15.40 14.68 8.36
N SER A 94 -16.58 14.87 8.97
CA SER A 94 -16.78 15.89 9.99
C SER A 94 -16.32 15.36 11.35
N LEU A 95 -15.13 15.78 11.78
CA LEU A 95 -14.53 15.40 13.07
C LEU A 95 -14.88 16.45 14.13
N SER A 96 -15.18 16.02 15.35
CA SER A 96 -15.46 16.94 16.46
C SER A 96 -14.19 17.34 17.21
N ALA A 97 -14.10 18.63 17.56
CA ALA A 97 -12.95 19.19 18.30
C ALA A 97 -12.64 18.42 19.60
N ASN A 98 -13.66 17.91 20.28
CA ASN A 98 -13.47 17.15 21.52
C ASN A 98 -12.71 15.83 21.30
N ARG A 99 -12.93 15.16 20.15
CA ARG A 99 -12.21 13.92 19.81
C ARG A 99 -10.77 14.22 19.39
N LEU A 100 -10.57 15.29 18.63
CA LEU A 100 -9.24 15.72 18.19
C LEU A 100 -8.38 16.21 19.37
N ASN A 101 -8.95 16.97 20.30
CA ASN A 101 -8.26 17.37 21.53
C ASN A 101 -7.86 16.19 22.43
N ALA A 102 -8.53 15.04 22.30
CA ALA A 102 -8.16 13.82 23.01
C ALA A 102 -7.01 13.06 22.31
N CYS A 103 -6.75 13.33 21.03
CA CYS A 103 -5.67 12.71 20.26
C CYS A 103 -4.34 13.38 20.62
N LYS A 104 -3.39 12.57 21.09
CA LYS A 104 -2.05 13.05 21.48
C LYS A 104 -0.98 12.58 20.51
N SER A 105 -1.28 11.64 19.64
CA SER A 105 -0.34 11.09 18.67
C SER A 105 -0.91 11.10 17.26
N VAL A 106 -0.03 11.03 16.27
CA VAL A 106 -0.43 10.89 14.86
C VAL A 106 -1.31 9.64 14.67
N ASP A 107 -0.99 8.55 15.37
CA ASP A 107 -1.76 7.30 15.32
C ASP A 107 -3.20 7.46 15.85
N ASP A 108 -3.40 8.26 16.91
CA ASP A 108 -4.75 8.53 17.43
C ASP A 108 -5.62 9.21 16.36
N VAL A 109 -5.05 10.18 15.64
CA VAL A 109 -5.75 10.91 14.56
C VAL A 109 -6.03 9.99 13.38
N ILE A 110 -5.06 9.16 12.97
CA ILE A 110 -5.25 8.17 11.90
C ILE A 110 -6.36 7.17 12.28
N SER A 111 -6.35 6.69 13.52
CA SER A 111 -7.36 5.77 14.06
C SER A 111 -8.74 6.42 14.03
N LEU A 112 -8.83 7.67 14.49
CA LEU A 112 -10.06 8.49 14.48
C LEU A 112 -10.63 8.67 13.07
N VAL A 113 -9.76 8.85 12.07
CA VAL A 113 -10.14 9.01 10.67
C VAL A 113 -10.46 7.68 10.00
N THR A 114 -9.98 6.55 10.51
CA THR A 114 -10.21 5.23 9.90
C THR A 114 -11.45 4.51 10.47
N GLU A 115 -11.93 4.95 11.64
CA GLU A 115 -13.24 4.55 12.19
C GLU A 115 -14.42 4.91 11.28
#